data_AF-A0A2N9NVE3-F1
#
_entry.id   AF-A0A2N9NVE3-F1
#
_cell.length_a   1.000
_cell.length_b   1.000
_cell.length_c   1.000
_cell.angle_alpha   90.00
_cell.angle_beta   90.00
_cell.angle_gamma   90.00
#
_symmetry.space_group_name_H-M   'P 1'
#
loop_
_entity.id
_entity.type
_entity.pdbx_description
1 polymer ?
#
loop_
_entity_poly.entity_id
_entity_poly.type
_entity_poly.pdbx_seq_one_letter_code
_entity_poly.pdbx_strand_id
1 'polypeptide(L)' 'MYAGLESLKLGRGGDQRLAELLQLDPGTVARGRKQLLAQEVEWERVRKPGAGRRPVEKKLPK' A
#
# COMPACT_ATOMS: atom_id res chain seq x y z
N MET A 1 -2.44 -5.96 1.14
CA MET A 1 -3.12 -5.04 2.08
C MET A 1 -3.73 -5.85 3.22
N TYR A 2 -3.16 -5.77 4.42
CA TYR A 2 -3.66 -6.54 5.57
C TYR A 2 -4.83 -5.82 6.27
N ALA A 3 -4.68 -4.52 6.50
CA ALA A 3 -5.65 -3.74 7.26
C ALA A 3 -7.07 -3.73 6.66
N GLY A 4 -7.19 -3.49 5.34
CA GLY A 4 -8.50 -3.48 4.67
C GLY A 4 -9.20 -4.86 4.63
N LEU A 5 -8.43 -5.96 4.71
CA LEU A 5 -8.99 -7.31 4.74
C LEU A 5 -9.52 -7.64 6.14
N GLU A 6 -8.74 -7.32 7.17
CA GLU A 6 -9.15 -7.53 8.56
C GLU A 6 -10.36 -6.65 8.93
N SER A 7 -10.47 -5.44 8.36
CA SER A 7 -11.64 -4.59 8.59
C SER A 7 -12.94 -5.13 7.96
N LEU A 8 -12.87 -5.95 6.90
CA LEU A 8 -14.04 -6.67 6.36
C LEU A 8 -14.59 -7.69 7.36
N LYS A 9 -13.68 -8.41 8.04
CA LYS A 9 -14.07 -9.42 9.03
C LYS A 9 -14.71 -8.80 10.28
N LEU A 10 -14.26 -7.60 10.66
CA LEU A 10 -14.73 -6.89 11.85
C LEU A 10 -16.09 -6.19 11.67
N GLY A 11 -16.56 -6.01 10.43
CA GLY A 11 -17.86 -5.38 10.15
C GLY A 11 -17.89 -3.87 10.45
N ARG A 12 -19.04 -3.37 10.93
CA ARG A 12 -19.27 -1.92 11.13
C ARG A 12 -18.30 -1.35 12.18
N GLY A 13 -17.57 -0.30 11.81
CA GLY A 13 -16.55 0.31 12.67
C GLY A 13 -15.21 -0.43 12.68
N GLY A 14 -15.06 -1.52 11.91
CA GLY A 14 -13.82 -2.26 11.77
C GLY A 14 -12.66 -1.39 11.29
N ASP A 15 -12.90 -0.46 10.36
CA ASP A 15 -11.83 0.44 9.87
C ASP A 15 -11.26 1.31 10.98
N GLN A 16 -12.12 1.88 11.83
CA GLN A 16 -11.73 2.78 12.92
C GLN A 16 -10.92 2.03 13.97
N ARG A 17 -11.41 0.86 14.41
CA ARG A 17 -10.72 0.00 15.38
C ARG A 17 -9.36 -0.45 14.88
N LEU A 18 -9.28 -0.83 13.60
CA LEU A 18 -8.03 -1.32 13.03
C LEU A 18 -7.04 -0.19 12.74
N ALA A 19 -7.53 0.99 12.39
CA ALA A 19 -6.73 2.20 12.24
C ALA A 19 -6.10 2.63 13.57
N GLU A 20 -6.87 2.60 14.67
CA GLU A 20 -6.35 2.86 16.02
C GLU A 20 -5.28 1.83 16.43
N LEU A 21 -5.55 0.54 16.20
CA LEU A 21 -4.63 -0.55 16.55
C LEU A 21 -3.30 -0.45 15.79
N LEU A 22 -3.37 -0.14 14.49
CA LEU A 22 -2.20 -0.12 13.60
C LEU A 22 -1.58 1.28 13.48
N GLN A 23 -2.10 2.27 14.20
CA GLN A 23 -1.73 3.69 14.11
C GLN A 23 -1.74 4.19 12.65
N LEU A 24 -2.78 3.81 11.91
CA LEU A 24 -3.02 4.22 10.54
C LEU A 24 -4.15 5.24 10.49
N ASP A 25 -4.22 5.96 9.37
CA ASP A 25 -5.39 6.76 9.06
C ASP A 25 -6.60 5.85 8.72
N PRO A 26 -7.79 6.07 9.32
CA PRO A 26 -8.99 5.29 9.00
C PRO A 26 -9.38 5.31 7.52
N GLY A 27 -9.13 6.43 6.81
CA GLY A 27 -9.32 6.55 5.37
C GLY A 27 -8.40 5.63 4.57
N THR A 28 -7.17 5.39 5.04
CA THR A 28 -6.24 4.43 4.43
C THR A 28 -6.75 2.99 4.53
N VAL A 29 -7.30 2.61 5.69
CA VAL A 29 -7.90 1.29 5.91
C VAL A 29 -9.15 1.13 5.03
N ALA A 30 -10.03 2.12 5.03
CA ALA A 30 -11.26 2.12 4.24
C ALA A 30 -10.97 2.07 2.73
N ARG A 31 -9.97 2.82 2.25
CA ARG A 31 -9.51 2.79 0.86
C ARG A 31 -9.01 1.39 0.49
N GLY A 32 -8.16 0.79 1.32
CA GLY A 32 -7.64 -0.54 1.06
C GLY A 32 -8.73 -1.62 1.06
N ARG A 33 -9.73 -1.50 1.94
CA ARG A 33 -10.92 -2.36 1.92
C ARG A 33 -11.69 -2.25 0.60
N LYS A 34 -11.95 -1.02 0.12
CA LYS A 34 -12.65 -0.80 -1.16
C LYS A 34 -11.88 -1.39 -2.34
N GLN A 35 -10.56 -1.22 -2.37
CA GLN A 35 -9.70 -1.79 -3.41
C GLN A 35 -9.73 -3.33 -3.41
N LEU A 36 -9.73 -3.95 -2.23
CA LEU A 36 -9.88 -5.41 -2.11
C LEU A 36 -11.24 -5.90 -2.65
N LEU A 37 -12.32 -5.19 -2.33
CA LEU A 37 -13.66 -5.53 -2.83
C LEU A 37 -13.80 -5.32 -4.35
N ALA A 38 -13.17 -4.27 -4.87
CA ALA A 38 -13.16 -3.96 -6.30
C ALA A 38 -12.17 -4.83 -7.10
N GLN A 39 -11.39 -5.69 -6.42
CA GLN A 39 -10.28 -6.45 -7.01
C GLN A 39 -9.24 -5.56 -7.72
N GLU A 40 -9.18 -4.27 -7.37
CA GLU A 40 -8.22 -3.27 -7.85
C GLU A 40 -6.91 -3.36 -7.06
N VAL A 41 -6.39 -4.57 -6.94
CA VAL A 41 -5.15 -4.83 -6.23
C VAL A 41 -4.11 -5.28 -7.23
N GLU A 42 -3.11 -4.44 -7.44
CA GLU A 42 -1.92 -4.78 -8.21
C GLU A 42 -1.16 -5.90 -7.47
N TRP A 43 -1.25 -7.12 -7.98
CA TRP A 43 -0.50 -8.27 -7.48
C TRP A 43 0.98 -8.20 -7.87
N GLU A 44 1.28 -7.45 -8.92
CA GLU A 44 2.63 -7.23 -9.42
C GLU A 44 3.35 -6.08 -8.70
N ARG A 45 4.66 -5.96 -8.95
CA ARG A 45 5.47 -4.86 -8.40
C ARG A 45 4.95 -3.53 -8.95
N VAL A 46 4.53 -2.64 -8.05
CA VAL A 46 4.19 -1.23 -8.37
C VAL A 46 5.32 -0.50 -9.11
N ARG A 47 6.58 -0.83 -8.79
CA ARG A 47 7.74 -0.25 -9.49
C ARG A 47 8.06 -1.05 -10.74
N LYS A 48 8.07 -0.36 -11.89
CA LYS A 48 8.60 -0.91 -13.13
C LYS A 48 10.08 -1.29 -12.95
N PRO A 49 10.52 -2.44 -13.52
CA PRO A 49 11.94 -2.75 -13.58
C PRO A 49 12.69 -1.61 -14.28
N GLY A 50 13.84 -1.20 -13.73
CA GLY A 50 14.64 -0.10 -14.29
C GLY A 50 14.21 1.32 -13.88
N ALA A 51 13.18 1.51 -13.07
CA ALA A 51 12.77 2.82 -12.54
C ALA A 51 13.68 3.37 -11.41
N GLY A 52 14.87 2.80 -11.24
CA GLY A 52 15.87 3.26 -10.27
C GLY A 52 16.68 4.45 -10.81
N ARG A 53 17.34 5.19 -9.92
CA ARG A 53 18.29 6.23 -10.31
C ARG A 53 19.43 5.60 -11.12
N ARG A 54 19.73 6.15 -12.29
CA ARG A 54 20.91 5.73 -13.08
C ARG A 54 22.18 5.88 -12.22
N PRO A 55 23.10 4.92 -12.25
CA PRO A 55 24.37 5.04 -11.52
C PRO A 55 25.09 6.30 -12.00
N VAL A 56 25.61 7.09 -11.05
CA VAL A 56 26.46 8.25 -11.38
C VAL A 56 27.85 7.68 -11.67
N GLU A 57 28.19 7.55 -12.95
CA GLU A 57 29.55 7.19 -13.36
C GLU A 57 30.51 8.31 -12.92
N LYS A 58 31.60 7.96 -12.22
CA LYS A 58 32.72 8.89 -12.00
C LYS A 58 33.41 9.11 -13.34
N LYS A 59 33.45 10.34 -13.84
CA LYS A 59 34.26 10.69 -15.02
C LYS A 59 35.73 10.66 -14.62
N LEU A 60 36.52 9.77 -15.22
CA LEU A 60 37.99 9.84 -15.13
C LEU A 60 38.50 10.87 -16.16
N PRO A 61 39.41 11.78 -15.76
CA PRO A 61 40.08 12.67 -16.71
C PRO A 61 40.98 11.87 -17.65
N LYS A 62 41.03 12.30 -18.91
CA LYS A 62 41.87 11.74 -19.97
C LYS A 62 43.25 12.37 -19.96
#